data_AF-A0A0L8GX53-F1
#
_entry.id   AF-A0A0L8GX53-F1
#
_cell.length_a   1.000
_cell.length_b   1.000
_cell.length_c   1.000
_cell.angle_alpha   90.00
_cell.angle_beta   90.00
_cell.angle_gamma   90.00
#
_symmetry.space_group_name_H-M   'P 1'
#
loop_
_entity.id
_entity.type
_entity.pdbx_description
1 polymer ?
#
loop_
_entity_poly.entity_id
_entity_poly.type
_entity_poly.pdbx_seq_one_letter_code
_entity_poly.pdbx_strand_id
1 'polypeptide(L)'
;HSKKYCYLILLEAKDCSANGIVSSIERSFTLNDIPFEKLIGFSSDNASVMVEQKRGVQASLKNKVPPLCIQGCVCHSIHICASKA
;
A
#
# COMPACT_ATOMS: atom_id res chain seq x y z
N HIS A 1 2.61 -7.62 24.88
CA HIS A 1 2.82 -7.95 23.45
C HIS A 1 3.36 -6.68 22.77
N SER A 2 4.68 -6.58 22.56
CA SER A 2 5.26 -5.35 22.00
C SER A 2 5.07 -5.34 20.48
N LYS A 3 4.34 -4.36 19.94
CA LYS A 3 4.25 -4.18 18.47
C LYS A 3 5.62 -3.75 17.96
N LYS A 4 6.23 -4.54 17.08
CA LYS A 4 7.48 -4.19 16.40
C LYS A 4 7.13 -3.53 15.07
N TYR A 5 7.58 -2.31 14.88
CA TYR A 5 7.55 -1.61 13.60
C TYR A 5 8.95 -1.65 13.02
N CYS A 6 9.06 -1.97 11.73
CA CYS A 6 10.34 -1.98 11.02
C CYS A 6 10.22 -1.06 9.82
N TYR A 7 11.13 -0.10 9.71
CA TYR A 7 11.32 0.62 8.47
C TYR A 7 12.08 -0.28 7.50
N LEU A 8 11.51 -0.50 6.32
CA LEU A 8 12.12 -1.36 5.31
C LEU A 8 13.06 -0.56 4.39
N ILE A 9 12.51 0.41 3.66
CA ILE A 9 13.26 1.14 2.62
C ILE A 9 12.54 2.43 2.22
N LEU A 10 13.32 3.39 1.70
CA LEU A 10 12.85 4.50 0.89
C LEU A 10 13.23 4.18 -0.55
N LEU A 11 12.22 4.05 -1.39
CA LEU A 11 12.37 3.55 -2.75
C LEU A 11 11.88 4.61 -3.73
N GLU A 12 12.68 4.88 -4.76
CA GLU A 12 12.21 5.66 -5.91
C GLU A 12 11.23 4.80 -6.72
N ALA A 13 10.00 5.29 -6.84
CA ALA A 13 9.01 4.65 -7.68
C ALA A 13 9.44 4.76 -9.15
N LYS A 14 9.19 3.72 -9.95
CA LYS A 14 9.49 3.74 -11.39
C LYS A 14 8.83 4.92 -12.09
N ASP A 15 7.57 5.20 -11.72
CA ASP A 15 6.77 6.32 -12.18
C ASP A 15 5.58 6.53 -11.23
N CYS A 16 4.78 7.57 -11.47
CA CYS A 16 3.62 7.92 -10.65
C CYS A 16 2.35 7.08 -10.93
N SER A 17 2.44 6.01 -11.72
CA SER A 17 1.30 5.13 -12.01
C SER A 17 1.19 3.98 -11.00
N ALA A 18 0.00 3.39 -10.90
CA ALA A 18 -0.22 2.24 -10.03
C ALA A 18 0.71 1.07 -10.40
N ASN A 19 0.94 0.83 -11.69
CA ASN A 19 1.84 -0.22 -12.15
C ASN A 19 3.30 0.08 -11.78
N GLY A 20 3.75 1.32 -11.96
CA GLY A 20 5.09 1.74 -11.57
C GLY A 20 5.36 1.53 -10.09
N ILE A 21 4.39 1.91 -9.24
CA ILE A 21 4.47 1.72 -7.79
C ILE A 21 4.46 0.23 -7.43
N VAL A 22 3.56 -0.57 -8.01
CA VAL A 22 3.49 -2.03 -7.74
C VAL A 22 4.79 -2.71 -8.14
N SER A 23 5.34 -2.43 -9.33
CA SER A 23 6.62 -3.00 -9.76
C SER A 23 7.77 -2.63 -8.84
N SER A 24 7.78 -1.39 -8.32
CA SER A 24 8.75 -0.94 -7.31
C SER A 24 8.61 -1.72 -5.99
N ILE A 25 7.38 -1.89 -5.48
CA ILE A 25 7.13 -2.69 -4.27
C ILE A 25 7.57 -4.14 -4.48
N GLU A 26 7.22 -4.73 -5.63
CA GLU A 26 7.58 -6.11 -5.96
C GLU A 26 9.09 -6.32 -5.99
N ARG A 27 9.80 -5.43 -6.67
CA ARG A 27 11.26 -5.43 -6.70
C ARG A 27 11.84 -5.33 -5.29
N SER A 28 11.31 -4.45 -4.44
CA SER A 28 11.79 -4.30 -3.07
C SER A 28 11.58 -5.56 -2.24
N PHE A 29 10.42 -6.22 -2.36
CA PHE A 29 10.12 -7.44 -1.62
C PHE A 29 11.05 -8.57 -2.05
N THR A 30 11.25 -8.74 -3.37
CA THR A 30 12.20 -9.72 -3.90
C THR A 30 13.63 -9.47 -3.42
N LEU A 31 14.11 -8.22 -3.43
CA LEU A 31 15.47 -7.88 -3.00
C LEU A 31 15.72 -8.06 -1.50
N ASN A 32 14.65 -8.12 -0.69
CA ASN A 32 14.72 -8.30 0.76
C ASN A 32 14.22 -9.68 1.21
N ASP A 33 14.02 -10.62 0.26
CA ASP A 33 13.50 -11.96 0.52
C ASP A 33 12.17 -11.97 1.32
N ILE A 34 11.31 -10.98 1.04
CA ILE A 34 10.00 -10.85 1.69
C ILE A 34 8.93 -11.54 0.83
N PRO A 35 8.33 -12.65 1.29
CA PRO A 35 7.31 -13.37 0.54
C PRO A 35 6.00 -12.56 0.47
N PHE A 36 5.48 -12.37 -0.74
CA PHE A 36 4.21 -11.64 -0.97
C PHE A 36 3.01 -12.35 -0.36
N GLU A 37 3.04 -13.67 -0.30
CA GLU A 37 1.92 -14.50 0.18
C GLU A 37 1.64 -14.28 1.66
N LYS A 38 2.61 -13.72 2.41
CA LYS A 38 2.46 -13.37 3.82
C LYS A 38 1.92 -11.96 4.04
N LEU A 39 1.62 -11.22 2.97
CA LEU A 39 1.06 -9.89 3.09
C LEU A 39 -0.40 -9.98 3.58
N ILE A 40 -0.66 -9.49 4.79
CA ILE A 40 -2.00 -9.54 5.41
C ILE A 40 -2.77 -8.24 5.26
N GLY A 41 -2.07 -7.11 5.07
CA GLY A 41 -2.70 -5.81 4.95
C GLY A 41 -1.85 -4.79 4.21
N PHE A 42 -2.52 -3.86 3.54
CA PHE A 42 -1.93 -2.73 2.86
C PHE A 42 -2.65 -1.45 3.28
N SER A 43 -1.88 -0.43 3.67
CA SER A 43 -2.38 0.89 4.02
C SER A 43 -1.61 1.97 3.30
N SER A 44 -2.32 2.94 2.72
CA SER A 44 -1.73 4.04 1.96
C SER A 44 -2.60 5.29 2.03
N ASP A 45 -2.16 6.40 1.45
CA ASP A 45 -3.03 7.55 1.24
C ASP A 45 -4.27 7.19 0.41
N ASN A 46 -5.27 8.07 0.42
CA ASN A 46 -6.52 7.86 -0.30
C ASN A 46 -6.46 8.33 -1.77
N ALA A 47 -5.27 8.50 -2.36
CA ALA A 47 -5.16 8.88 -3.76
C ALA A 47 -5.67 7.75 -4.67
N SER A 48 -6.32 8.10 -5.78
CA SER A 48 -6.90 7.12 -6.72
C SER A 48 -5.87 6.10 -7.20
N VAL A 49 -4.63 6.52 -7.45
CA VAL A 49 -3.53 5.63 -7.85
C VAL A 49 -3.27 4.52 -6.81
N MET A 50 -3.50 4.78 -5.52
CA MET A 50 -3.27 3.82 -4.44
C MET A 50 -4.51 2.99 -4.14
N VAL A 51 -5.68 3.63 -4.03
CA VAL A 51 -6.92 3.04 -3.51
C VAL A 51 -8.03 2.85 -4.54
N GLU A 52 -7.80 3.01 -5.84
CA GLU A 52 -8.82 2.64 -6.84
C GLU A 52 -8.96 1.10 -6.89
N GLN A 53 -10.18 0.59 -6.73
CA GLN A 53 -10.46 -0.85 -6.64
C GLN A 53 -10.22 -1.64 -7.93
N LYS A 54 -10.18 -0.96 -9.09
CA LYS A 54 -10.04 -1.61 -10.41
C LYS A 54 -8.64 -1.46 -11.01
N ARG A 55 -7.96 -0.35 -10.73
CA ARG A 55 -6.71 0.04 -11.41
C ARG A 55 -5.65 0.64 -10.49
N GLY A 56 -5.94 0.79 -9.20
CA GLY A 56 -4.98 1.30 -8.23
C GLY A 56 -4.04 0.19 -7.73
N VAL A 57 -3.04 0.59 -6.93
CA VAL A 57 -2.10 -0.34 -6.27
C VAL A 57 -2.86 -1.41 -5.48
N GLN A 58 -3.93 -1.04 -4.76
CA GLN A 58 -4.72 -2.01 -4.01
C GLN A 58 -5.33 -3.11 -4.90
N ALA A 59 -5.69 -2.79 -6.13
CA ALA A 59 -6.34 -3.74 -7.04
C ALA A 59 -5.32 -4.81 -7.47
N SER A 60 -4.13 -4.38 -7.89
CA SER A 60 -3.04 -5.28 -8.25
C SER A 60 -2.60 -6.15 -7.09
N LEU A 61 -2.49 -5.57 -5.88
CA LEU A 61 -2.12 -6.34 -4.68
C LEU A 61 -3.20 -7.35 -4.28
N LYS A 62 -4.49 -7.00 -4.36
CA LYS A 62 -5.61 -7.93 -4.11
C LYS A 62 -5.69 -9.05 -5.14
N ASN A 63 -5.41 -8.76 -6.41
CA ASN A 63 -5.38 -9.81 -7.44
C ASN A 63 -4.28 -10.85 -7.14
N LYS A 64 -3.15 -10.41 -6.57
CA LYS A 64 -2.03 -11.29 -6.19
C LYS A 64 -2.26 -11.98 -4.84
N VAL A 65 -2.89 -11.28 -3.90
CA VAL A 65 -3.20 -11.77 -2.55
C VAL A 65 -4.69 -11.50 -2.26
N PRO A 66 -5.62 -12.38 -2.68
CA PRO A 66 -7.05 -12.19 -2.49
C PRO A 66 -7.52 -11.89 -1.05
N PRO A 67 -6.93 -12.48 0.02
CA PRO A 67 -7.37 -12.19 1.39
C PRO A 67 -6.81 -10.86 1.94
N LEU A 68 -6.10 -10.06 1.14
CA LEU A 68 -5.45 -8.83 1.58
C LEU A 68 -6.44 -7.78 2.11
N CYS A 69 -6.27 -7.36 3.37
CA CYS A 69 -7.02 -6.24 3.93
C CYS A 69 -6.48 -4.91 3.40
N ILE A 70 -7.38 -3.99 3.02
CA ILE A 70 -7.00 -2.67 2.52
C ILE A 70 -7.53 -1.60 3.46
N GLN A 71 -6.67 -0.67 3.86
CA GLN A 71 -7.00 0.43 4.74
C GLN A 71 -6.55 1.77 4.12
N GLY A 72 -7.46 2.72 4.01
CA GLY A 72 -7.09 4.09 3.65
C GLY A 72 -6.39 4.82 4.80
N CYS A 73 -5.73 5.93 4.51
CA CYS A 73 -5.00 6.72 5.49
C CYS A 73 -5.95 7.34 6.50
N VAL A 74 -5.79 6.93 7.76
CA VAL A 74 -6.56 7.48 8.88
C VAL A 74 -6.33 8.98 9.06
N CYS A 75 -5.13 9.49 8.76
CA CYS A 75 -4.83 10.92 8.86
C CYS A 75 -5.67 11.73 7.87
N HIS A 76 -5.87 11.21 6.66
CA HIS A 76 -6.73 11.85 5.67
C HIS A 76 -8.20 11.87 6.12
N SER A 77 -8.69 10.75 6.66
CA SER A 77 -10.04 10.69 7.24
C SER A 77 -10.22 11.68 8.39
N ILE A 78 -9.26 11.76 9.31
CA ILE A 78 -9.28 12.71 10.44
C ILE A 78 -9.28 14.15 9.93
N HIS A 79 -8.45 14.46 8.94
CA HIS A 79 -8.43 15.80 8.33
C HIS A 79 -9.77 16.18 7.72
N ILE A 80 -10.43 15.27 6.99
CA ILE A 80 -11.78 15.50 6.44
C ILE A 80 -12.79 15.74 7.56
N CYS A 81 -12.77 14.93 8.62
CA CYS A 81 -13.67 15.11 9.76
C CYS A 81 -13.46 16.47 10.43
N ALA A 82 -12.22 16.88 10.65
CA ALA A 82 -11.88 18.16 11.27
C ALA A 82 -12.21 19.36 10.36
N SER A 83 -12.00 19.23 9.04
CA SER A 83 -12.29 20.29 8.07
C SER A 83 -13.80 20.53 7.86
N LYS A 84 -14.64 19.58 8.28
CA LYS A 84 -16.11 19.63 8.14
C LYS A 84 -16.84 19.83 9.48
N ALA A 85 -16.10 20.06 10.56
CA ALA A 85 -16.62 20.32 11.91
C ALA A 85 -16.89 21.81 12.13
#